data_AF-A0A5B7CYE1-F1
#
_entry.id   AF-A0A5B7CYE1-F1
#
_cell.length_a   1.000
_cell.length_b   1.000
_cell.length_c   1.000
_cell.angle_alpha   90.00
_cell.angle_beta   90.00
_cell.angle_gamma   90.00
#
_symmetry.space_group_name_H-M   'P 1'
#
loop_
_entity.id
_entity.type
_entity.pdbx_description
1 polymer ?
#
loop_
_entity_poly.entity_id
_entity_poly.type
_entity_poly.pdbx_seq_one_letter_code
_entity_poly.pdbx_strand_id
1 'polypeptide(L)'
;MAPHTHIKSVHTLSPIDPWWKRNLVTYHPTPKKSRHIKVPWWSRKCAAALQAKRHAFAAWRKNPTPPLRQRFHYLEAQCKRVILDEKRLAWASFCASLSFSISVSQAWSFFRKMVHPQPPLTFQ
;
A
#
# COMPACT_ATOMS: atom_id res chain seq x y z
N MET A 1 32.46 -8.20 74.70
CA MET A 1 32.69 -6.85 74.16
C MET A 1 32.66 -6.92 72.65
N ALA A 2 31.57 -6.46 72.03
CA ALA A 2 31.46 -6.25 70.58
C ALA A 2 30.75 -4.89 70.40
N PRO A 3 31.26 -3.96 69.57
CA PRO A 3 30.72 -2.62 69.48
C PRO A 3 29.55 -2.51 68.50
N HIS A 4 28.65 -1.60 68.87
CA HIS A 4 27.48 -1.15 68.14
C HIS A 4 27.80 -0.66 66.71
N THR A 5 26.90 -0.93 65.76
CA THR A 5 26.39 0.12 64.87
C THR A 5 24.92 -0.10 64.54
N HIS A 6 24.16 0.98 64.69
CA HIS A 6 22.74 1.15 64.46
C HIS A 6 22.59 1.73 63.05
N ILE A 7 21.85 1.07 62.14
CA ILE A 7 21.49 1.65 60.84
C ILE A 7 19.97 1.65 60.68
N LYS A 8 19.47 2.83 60.32
CA LYS A 8 18.08 3.29 60.34
C LYS A 8 17.33 2.90 59.06
N SER A 9 16.00 2.77 59.24
CA SER A 9 14.92 3.27 58.37
C SER A 9 14.82 2.77 56.92
N VAL A 10 13.67 2.16 56.60
CA VAL A 10 13.09 2.27 55.27
C VAL A 10 11.66 2.75 55.43
N HIS A 11 11.46 4.05 55.19
CA HIS A 11 10.14 4.63 54.95
C HIS A 11 9.54 3.96 53.72
N THR A 12 8.40 3.31 53.89
CA THR A 12 7.53 2.85 52.79
C THR A 12 6.98 4.08 52.05
N LEU A 13 7.60 4.42 50.92
CA LEU A 13 7.03 5.36 49.96
C LEU A 13 5.89 4.64 49.22
N SER A 14 4.65 5.12 49.43
CA SER A 14 3.49 4.70 48.63
C SER A 14 3.73 5.02 47.15
N PRO A 15 3.38 4.13 46.20
CA PRO A 15 3.58 4.40 44.78
C PRO A 15 2.70 5.57 44.32
N ILE A 16 3.34 6.60 43.79
CA ILE A 16 2.68 7.68 43.05
C ILE A 16 2.08 7.04 41.79
N ASP A 17 0.75 6.94 41.75
CA ASP A 17 0.03 6.39 40.60
C ASP A 17 0.22 7.31 39.38
N PRO A 18 0.81 6.84 38.27
CA PRO A 18 1.10 7.69 37.12
C PRO A 18 -0.18 8.22 36.47
N TRP A 19 -0.22 9.53 36.20
CA TRP A 19 -1.38 10.24 35.66
C TRP A 19 -1.90 9.70 34.31
N TRP A 20 -1.13 8.90 33.57
CA TRP A 20 -1.50 8.34 32.27
C TRP A 20 -2.57 7.22 32.35
N LYS A 21 -2.82 6.64 33.53
CA LYS A 21 -3.83 5.56 33.69
C LYS A 21 -5.28 6.03 33.75
N ARG A 22 -5.55 7.34 33.75
CA ARG A 22 -6.89 7.87 34.07
C ARG A 22 -7.82 8.10 32.87
N ASN A 23 -7.40 7.84 31.63
CA ASN A 23 -8.28 7.95 30.45
C ASN A 23 -7.87 6.98 29.32
N LEU A 24 -8.19 5.69 29.47
CA LEU A 24 -8.18 4.76 28.34
C LEU A 24 -9.54 4.81 27.64
N VAL A 25 -9.78 5.86 26.84
CA VAL A 25 -10.72 5.74 25.73
C VAL A 25 -10.04 4.80 24.74
N THR A 26 -10.48 3.54 24.70
CA THR A 26 -9.97 2.58 23.72
C THR A 26 -10.34 3.06 22.32
N TYR A 27 -9.39 3.70 21.65
CA TYR A 27 -9.51 3.98 20.23
C TYR A 27 -9.47 2.64 19.50
N HIS A 28 -10.65 2.09 19.22
CA HIS A 28 -10.80 1.02 18.25
C HIS A 28 -10.94 1.67 16.87
N PRO A 29 -9.87 1.74 16.05
CA PRO A 29 -10.03 2.18 14.67
C PRO A 29 -11.00 1.22 14.00
N THR A 30 -12.19 1.71 13.67
CA THR A 30 -13.15 0.93 12.88
C THR A 30 -12.51 0.62 11.53
N PRO A 31 -12.57 -0.64 11.04
CA PRO A 31 -11.97 -0.99 9.76
C PRO A 31 -12.72 -0.22 8.67
N LYS A 32 -12.08 0.83 8.14
CA LYS A 32 -12.58 1.55 6.97
C LYS A 32 -12.70 0.53 5.84
N LYS A 33 -13.93 0.22 5.41
CA LYS A 33 -14.16 -0.61 4.21
C LYS A 33 -13.34 -0.02 3.07
N SER A 34 -12.36 -0.79 2.58
CA SER A 34 -11.54 -0.41 1.42
C SER A 34 -12.49 -0.25 0.24
N ARG A 35 -12.88 0.99 -0.06
CA ARG A 35 -13.52 1.31 -1.34
C ARG A 35 -12.43 1.12 -2.37
N HIS A 36 -12.37 -0.06 -3.00
CA HIS A 36 -11.47 -0.32 -4.12
C HIS A 36 -11.65 0.82 -5.11
N ILE A 37 -10.66 1.72 -5.17
CA ILE A 37 -10.65 2.80 -6.13
C ILE A 37 -10.52 2.10 -7.47
N LYS A 38 -11.62 2.07 -8.24
CA LYS A 38 -11.58 1.57 -9.60
C LYS A 38 -10.68 2.51 -10.40
N VAL A 39 -9.47 2.02 -10.67
CA VAL A 39 -8.47 2.73 -11.46
C VAL A 39 -8.93 2.68 -12.92
N PRO A 40 -9.14 3.82 -13.59
CA PRO A 40 -9.77 3.86 -14.92
C PRO A 40 -9.05 3.06 -16.00
N TRP A 41 -7.72 2.95 -15.88
CA TRP A 41 -6.85 2.24 -16.81
C TRP A 41 -6.59 0.78 -16.44
N TRP A 42 -7.12 0.30 -15.30
CA TRP A 42 -6.87 -1.08 -14.88
C TRP A 42 -7.82 -2.05 -15.60
N SER A 43 -7.26 -2.85 -16.49
CA SER A 43 -8.00 -3.86 -17.26
C SER A 43 -7.54 -5.29 -16.95
N ARG A 44 -8.28 -6.27 -17.49
CA ARG A 44 -7.90 -7.69 -17.43
C ARG A 44 -6.53 -7.94 -18.08
N LYS A 45 -6.13 -7.14 -19.08
CA LYS A 45 -4.81 -7.22 -19.71
C LYS A 45 -3.71 -6.82 -18.74
N CYS A 46 -3.90 -5.73 -17.98
CA CYS A 46 -2.98 -5.32 -16.92
C CYS A 46 -2.80 -6.42 -15.87
N ALA A 47 -3.90 -7.01 -15.41
CA ALA A 47 -3.86 -8.11 -14.44
C ALA A 47 -3.11 -9.33 -14.99
N ALA A 48 -3.40 -9.76 -16.21
CA ALA A 48 -2.74 -10.89 -16.85
C ALA A 48 -1.23 -10.64 -17.05
N ALA A 49 -0.84 -9.45 -17.52
CA ALA A 49 0.56 -9.10 -17.73
C ALA A 49 1.34 -9.02 -16.41
N LEU A 50 0.73 -8.48 -15.34
CA LEU A 50 1.32 -8.46 -14.01
C LEU A 50 1.48 -9.87 -13.44
N GLN A 51 0.48 -10.73 -13.63
CA GLN A 51 0.52 -12.11 -13.18
C GLN A 51 1.61 -12.91 -13.91
N ALA A 52 1.73 -12.75 -15.24
CA ALA A 52 2.80 -13.36 -16.01
C ALA A 52 4.19 -12.90 -15.55
N LYS A 53 4.38 -11.59 -15.29
CA LYS A 53 5.62 -11.05 -14.71
C LYS A 53 5.93 -11.71 -13.36
N ARG A 54 4.93 -11.82 -12.47
CA ARG A 54 5.09 -12.43 -11.14
C ARG A 54 5.49 -13.90 -11.22
N HIS A 55 4.84 -14.67 -12.08
CA HIS A 55 5.21 -16.07 -12.31
C HIS A 55 6.64 -16.21 -12.83
N ALA A 56 7.05 -15.39 -13.79
CA ALA A 56 8.41 -15.43 -14.33
C ALA A 56 9.46 -15.03 -13.28
N PHE A 57 9.15 -14.01 -12.45
CA PHE A 57 10.00 -13.63 -11.33
C PHE A 57 10.12 -14.76 -10.30
N ALA A 58 9.00 -15.41 -9.95
CA ALA A 58 9.00 -16.54 -9.02
C ALA A 58 9.81 -17.72 -9.57
N ALA A 59 9.67 -18.05 -10.85
CA ALA A 59 10.43 -19.10 -11.51
C ALA A 59 11.94 -18.80 -11.52
N TRP A 60 12.33 -17.58 -11.91
CA TRP A 60 13.73 -17.15 -11.88
C TRP A 60 14.30 -17.12 -10.45
N ARG A 61 13.53 -16.64 -9.46
CA ARG A 61 13.95 -16.62 -8.06
C ARG A 61 14.17 -18.03 -7.51
N LYS A 62 13.35 -18.99 -7.93
CA LYS A 62 13.47 -20.40 -7.50
C LYS A 62 14.63 -21.11 -8.21
N ASN A 63 14.91 -20.76 -9.46
CA ASN A 63 16.02 -21.31 -10.25
C ASN A 63 16.68 -20.19 -11.10
N PRO A 64 17.77 -19.56 -10.63
CA PRO A 64 18.37 -18.38 -11.27
C PRO A 64 19.18 -18.66 -12.54
N THR A 65 18.57 -19.25 -13.57
CA THR A 65 19.24 -19.52 -14.85
C THR A 65 19.15 -18.32 -15.82
N PRO A 66 20.11 -18.17 -16.76
CA PRO A 66 20.08 -17.09 -17.75
C PRO A 66 18.78 -17.04 -18.58
N PRO A 67 18.22 -18.17 -19.08
CA PRO A 67 16.96 -18.16 -19.82
C PRO A 67 15.77 -17.67 -18.99
N LEU A 68 15.68 -18.04 -17.71
CA LEU A 68 14.61 -17.59 -16.81
C LEU A 68 14.73 -16.11 -16.50
N ARG A 69 15.96 -15.60 -16.33
CA ARG A 69 16.22 -14.17 -16.17
C ARG A 69 15.80 -13.38 -17.41
N GLN A 70 16.17 -13.84 -18.60
CA GLN A 70 15.77 -13.21 -19.86
C GLN A 70 14.25 -13.19 -20.02
N ARG A 71 13.58 -14.31 -19.69
CA ARG A 71 12.11 -14.41 -19.71
C ARG A 71 11.46 -13.43 -18.73
N PHE A 72 11.98 -13.30 -17.52
CA PHE A 72 11.51 -12.32 -16.55
C PHE A 72 11.63 -10.89 -17.08
N HIS A 73 12.79 -10.48 -17.59
CA HIS A 73 12.98 -9.13 -18.13
C HIS A 73 12.09 -8.84 -19.34
N TYR A 74 11.90 -9.83 -20.22
CA TYR A 74 10.95 -9.72 -21.33
C TYR A 74 9.52 -9.46 -20.80
N LEU A 75 9.04 -10.25 -19.86
CA LEU A 75 7.70 -10.10 -19.30
C LEU A 75 7.55 -8.83 -18.44
N GLU A 76 8.62 -8.37 -17.82
CA GLU A 76 8.66 -7.08 -17.15
C GLU A 76 8.46 -5.92 -18.14
N ALA A 77 9.19 -5.93 -19.26
CA ALA A 77 9.04 -4.92 -20.31
C ALA A 77 7.64 -4.96 -20.94
N GLN A 78 7.11 -6.16 -21.19
CA GLN A 78 5.73 -6.34 -21.69
C GLN A 78 4.70 -5.80 -20.70
N CYS A 79 4.83 -6.10 -19.41
CA CYS A 79 3.95 -5.58 -18.37
C CYS A 79 3.97 -4.04 -18.32
N LYS A 80 5.16 -3.42 -18.43
CA LYS A 80 5.29 -1.96 -18.48
C LYS A 80 4.56 -1.38 -19.71
N ARG A 81 4.74 -1.97 -20.89
CA ARG A 81 4.07 -1.55 -22.13
C ARG A 81 2.55 -1.62 -22.02
N VAL A 82 2.01 -2.77 -21.60
CA VAL A 82 0.56 -2.96 -21.42
C VAL A 82 -0.03 -1.92 -20.47
N ILE A 83 0.63 -1.65 -19.33
CA ILE A 83 0.16 -0.63 -18.39
C ILE A 83 0.15 0.77 -19.01
N LEU A 84 1.18 1.13 -19.78
CA LEU A 84 1.24 2.44 -20.44
C LEU A 84 0.19 2.57 -21.54
N ASP A 85 -0.03 1.53 -22.33
CA ASP A 85 -1.03 1.54 -23.40
C ASP A 85 -2.45 1.64 -22.83
N GLU A 86 -2.77 0.88 -21.78
CA GLU A 86 -4.07 0.96 -21.13
C GLU A 86 -4.29 2.32 -20.42
N LYS A 87 -3.23 2.94 -19.90
CA LYS A 87 -3.28 4.34 -19.42
C LYS A 87 -3.60 5.32 -20.56
N ARG A 88 -2.91 5.21 -21.70
CA ARG A 88 -3.14 6.06 -22.86
C ARG A 88 -4.57 5.90 -23.39
N LEU A 89 -5.05 4.66 -23.49
CA LEU A 89 -6.41 4.36 -23.90
C LEU A 89 -7.44 4.97 -22.95
N ALA A 90 -7.29 4.78 -21.64
CA ALA A 90 -8.20 5.36 -20.66
C ALA A 90 -8.22 6.90 -20.72
N TRP A 91 -7.07 7.53 -20.92
CA TRP A 91 -6.98 8.97 -21.10
C TRP A 91 -7.69 9.42 -22.38
N ALA A 92 -7.40 8.79 -23.51
CA ALA A 92 -8.00 9.11 -24.80
C ALA A 92 -9.53 8.93 -24.77
N SER A 93 -10.03 7.83 -24.18
CA SER A 93 -11.47 7.60 -24.01
C SER A 93 -12.12 8.65 -23.11
N PHE A 94 -11.44 9.11 -22.06
CA PHE A 94 -11.94 10.19 -21.22
C PHE A 94 -11.97 11.53 -21.96
N CYS A 95 -10.92 11.87 -22.70
CA CYS A 95 -10.90 13.08 -23.53
C CYS A 95 -12.02 13.06 -24.58
N ALA A 96 -12.27 11.91 -25.21
CA ALA A 96 -13.36 11.74 -26.17
C ALA A 96 -14.76 11.86 -25.54
N SER A 97 -14.91 11.60 -24.24
CA SER A 97 -16.19 11.74 -23.53
C SER A 97 -16.39 13.11 -22.89
N LEU A 98 -15.42 14.03 -23.00
CA LEU A 98 -15.55 15.40 -22.51
C LEU A 98 -16.70 16.11 -23.23
N SER A 99 -17.62 16.65 -22.44
CA SER A 99 -18.73 17.47 -22.91
C SER A 99 -18.97 18.60 -21.89
N PHE A 100 -19.79 19.59 -22.27
CA PHE A 100 -20.18 20.69 -21.38
C PHE A 100 -20.90 20.25 -20.09
N SER A 101 -21.34 18.98 -20.02
CA SER A 101 -21.99 18.39 -18.84
C SER A 101 -21.01 17.92 -17.76
N ILE A 102 -19.72 17.75 -18.09
CA ILE A 102 -18.72 17.27 -17.13
C ILE A 102 -18.22 18.45 -16.28
N SER A 103 -18.38 18.35 -14.97
CA SER A 103 -17.88 19.39 -14.06
C SER A 103 -16.36 19.34 -13.93
N VAL A 104 -15.75 20.49 -13.65
CA VAL A 104 -14.30 20.59 -13.36
C VAL A 104 -13.90 19.63 -12.24
N SER A 105 -14.73 19.47 -11.22
CA SER A 105 -14.49 18.54 -10.11
C SER A 105 -14.46 17.08 -10.56
N GLN A 106 -15.34 16.68 -11.50
CA GLN A 106 -15.34 15.33 -12.07
C GLN A 106 -14.09 15.09 -12.92
N ALA A 107 -13.72 16.04 -13.78
CA ALA A 107 -12.52 15.95 -14.58
C ALA A 107 -11.25 15.87 -13.72
N TRP A 108 -11.17 16.69 -12.67
CA TRP A 108 -10.06 16.67 -11.72
C TRP A 108 -10.00 15.37 -10.91
N SER A 109 -11.16 14.81 -10.55
CA SER A 109 -11.26 13.49 -9.92
C SER A 109 -10.70 12.39 -10.82
N PHE A 110 -11.03 12.41 -12.12
CA PHE A 110 -10.48 11.47 -13.09
C PHE A 110 -8.96 11.63 -13.24
N PHE A 111 -8.48 12.86 -13.42
CA PHE A 111 -7.05 13.17 -13.55
C PHE A 111 -6.23 12.63 -12.37
N ARG A 112 -6.70 12.84 -11.13
CA ARG A 112 -6.02 12.30 -9.94
C ARG A 112 -5.92 10.77 -10.00
N LYS A 113 -6.96 10.07 -10.45
CA LYS A 113 -6.92 8.59 -10.61
C LYS A 113 -5.94 8.12 -11.70
N MET A 114 -5.58 8.99 -12.66
CA MET A 114 -4.59 8.70 -13.69
C MET A 114 -3.15 8.86 -13.19
N VAL A 115 -2.90 9.86 -12.34
CA VAL A 115 -1.57 10.25 -11.85
C VAL A 115 -1.14 9.47 -10.60
N HIS A 116 -2.07 9.12 -9.70
CA HIS A 116 -1.70 8.53 -8.42
C HIS A 116 -0.87 7.23 -8.58
N PRO A 117 0.25 7.11 -7.85
CA PRO A 117 0.99 5.85 -7.71
C PRO A 117 0.04 4.78 -7.21
N GLN A 118 0.14 3.59 -7.80
CA GLN A 118 -0.65 2.44 -7.36
C GLN A 118 -0.45 2.25 -5.84
N PRO A 119 -1.50 2.26 -5.00
CA PRO A 119 -1.36 1.67 -3.67
C PRO A 119 -0.90 0.22 -3.87
N PRO A 120 -0.05 -0.33 -2.98
CA PRO A 120 0.36 -1.72 -3.09
C PRO A 120 -0.92 -2.56 -3.23
N LEU A 121 -1.02 -3.30 -4.34
CA LEU A 121 -2.14 -4.17 -4.63
C LEU A 121 -2.11 -5.31 -3.61
N THR A 122 -2.58 -5.04 -2.40
CA THR A 122 -2.92 -6.05 -1.41
C THR A 122 -4.22 -6.69 -1.87
N PHE A 123 -4.09 -7.83 -2.53
CA PHE A 123 -5.23 -8.72 -2.75
C PHE A 123 -5.23 -9.70 -1.57
N GLN A 124 -6.36 -9.72 -0.84
CA GLN A 124 -6.70 -10.74 0.15
C GLN A 124 -6.98 -12.07 -0.53
#